data_AF-A0A0C2C9R7-F1
#
_entry.id   AF-A0A0C2C9R7-F1
#
_cell.length_a   1.000
_cell.length_b   1.000
_cell.length_c   1.000
_cell.angle_alpha   90.00
_cell.angle_beta   90.00
_cell.angle_gamma   90.00
#
_symmetry.space_group_name_H-M   'P 1'
#
loop_
_entity.id
_entity.type
_entity.pdbx_description
1 polymer ?
#
loop_
_entity_poly.entity_id
_entity_poly.type
_entity_poly.pdbx_seq_one_letter_code
_entity_poly.pdbx_strand_id
1 'polypeptide(L)'
;MGTEKMAFLDAKVINDIYCPNACVGRSNLRCMAGGYPDPNNCAVCRCPEGLGGADCSRLQPSTCGGELHATDQWQTLNSPPGKDVRCYWRISVPDGSRVRFRLSDGEFPCSYGCQSYVEIKHKLDIRLTGFRR
;
A
#
# COMPACT_ATOMS: atom_id res chain seq x y z
N MET A 1 -11.56 -19.81 -2.20
CA MET A 1 -12.45 -18.67 -2.49
C MET A 1 -11.56 -17.43 -2.44
N GLY A 2 -11.54 -16.65 -3.53
CA GLY A 2 -10.58 -15.58 -3.75
C GLY A 2 -10.66 -14.49 -2.67
N THR A 3 -9.56 -13.76 -2.47
CA THR A 3 -9.50 -12.60 -1.57
C THR A 3 -10.67 -11.66 -1.87
N GLU A 4 -11.54 -11.38 -0.89
CA GLU A 4 -12.76 -10.54 -1.02
C GLU A 4 -12.48 -9.06 -1.38
N LYS A 5 -11.22 -8.70 -1.65
CA LYS A 5 -10.79 -7.34 -1.95
C LYS A 5 -10.38 -7.25 -3.42
N MET A 6 -11.12 -6.42 -4.16
CA MET A 6 -10.78 -6.05 -5.54
C MET A 6 -9.41 -5.36 -5.59
N ALA A 7 -8.62 -5.64 -6.63
CA ALA A 7 -7.34 -4.97 -6.81
C ALA A 7 -7.54 -3.45 -7.04
N PHE A 8 -6.58 -2.65 -6.57
CA PHE A 8 -6.68 -1.19 -6.63
C PHE A 8 -6.89 -0.66 -8.06
N LEU A 9 -6.19 -1.24 -9.03
CA LEU A 9 -6.30 -0.82 -10.43
C LEU A 9 -7.65 -1.19 -11.06
N ASP A 10 -8.23 -2.34 -10.70
CA ASP A 10 -9.56 -2.73 -11.17
C ASP A 10 -10.61 -1.75 -10.63
N ALA A 11 -10.55 -1.44 -9.34
CA ALA A 11 -11.43 -0.46 -8.72
C ALA A 11 -11.27 0.92 -9.36
N LYS A 12 -10.04 1.33 -9.68
CA LYS A 12 -9.78 2.58 -10.38
C LYS A 12 -10.43 2.59 -11.76
N VAL A 13 -10.19 1.57 -12.59
CA VAL A 13 -10.74 1.49 -13.95
C VAL A 13 -12.26 1.56 -13.93
N ILE A 14 -12.91 0.85 -13.00
CA ILE A 14 -14.37 0.90 -12.83
C ILE A 14 -14.83 2.33 -12.47
N ASN A 15 -14.17 3.00 -11.53
CA ASN A 15 -14.54 4.37 -11.14
C ASN A 15 -14.28 5.37 -12.28
N ASP A 16 -13.22 5.21 -13.05
CA ASP A 16 -12.93 6.07 -14.20
C ASP A 16 -14.02 5.94 -15.29
N ILE A 17 -14.59 4.74 -15.48
CA ILE A 17 -15.66 4.50 -16.48
C ILE A 17 -17.03 4.94 -15.98
N TYR A 18 -17.41 4.57 -14.75
CA TYR A 18 -18.76 4.78 -14.23
C TYR A 18 -18.93 6.08 -13.43
N CYS A 19 -17.84 6.73 -13.03
CA CYS A 19 -17.85 7.97 -12.25
C CYS A 19 -16.91 9.07 -12.82
N PRO A 20 -16.81 9.27 -14.16
CA PRO A 20 -15.74 10.05 -14.79
C PRO A 20 -15.66 11.52 -14.34
N ASN A 21 -16.77 12.09 -13.87
CA ASN A 21 -16.86 13.50 -13.49
C ASN A 21 -17.37 13.71 -12.06
N ALA A 22 -17.35 12.68 -11.21
CA ALA A 22 -17.94 12.75 -9.87
C ALA A 22 -17.39 13.89 -9.01
N CYS A 23 -16.13 14.29 -9.23
CA CYS A 23 -15.44 15.31 -8.46
C CYS A 23 -15.10 16.60 -9.20
N VAL A 24 -15.53 16.75 -10.46
CA VAL A 24 -15.28 17.97 -11.23
C VAL A 24 -15.94 19.17 -10.55
N GLY A 25 -15.17 20.21 -10.29
CA GLY A 25 -15.62 21.45 -9.64
C GLY A 25 -15.89 21.33 -8.13
N ARG A 26 -15.66 20.15 -7.51
CA ARG A 26 -15.93 19.93 -6.08
C ARG A 26 -14.68 20.00 -5.21
N SER A 27 -13.50 19.80 -5.79
CA SER A 27 -12.23 19.74 -5.06
C SER A 27 -11.05 19.97 -5.99
N ASN A 28 -9.99 20.60 -5.46
CA ASN A 28 -8.68 20.73 -6.12
C ASN A 28 -7.65 19.76 -5.54
N LEU A 29 -8.11 18.75 -4.79
CA LEU A 29 -7.26 17.74 -4.16
C LEU A 29 -6.45 16.98 -5.21
N ARG A 30 -5.13 16.99 -5.04
CA ARG A 30 -4.20 16.22 -5.88
C ARG A 30 -3.81 14.95 -5.16
N CYS A 31 -4.14 13.80 -5.74
CA CYS A 31 -3.79 12.51 -5.19
C CYS A 31 -2.36 12.12 -5.58
N MET A 32 -1.58 11.72 -4.59
CA MET A 32 -0.19 11.29 -4.74
C MET A 32 -0.10 9.79 -5.03
N ALA A 33 1.09 9.39 -5.48
CA ALA A 33 1.47 7.98 -5.66
C ALA A 33 0.48 7.15 -6.52
N GLY A 34 -0.21 7.81 -7.46
CA GLY A 34 -1.15 7.17 -8.36
C GLY A 34 -2.55 6.92 -7.80
N GLY A 35 -2.87 7.51 -6.64
CA GLY A 35 -4.23 7.61 -6.11
C GLY A 35 -5.19 8.37 -7.04
N TYR A 36 -6.48 8.33 -6.74
CA TYR A 36 -7.51 9.08 -7.45
C TYR A 36 -8.59 9.60 -6.48
N PRO A 37 -9.29 10.70 -6.79
CA PRO A 37 -10.33 11.25 -5.90
C PRO A 37 -11.42 10.21 -5.62
N ASP A 38 -11.88 10.12 -4.38
CA ASP A 38 -13.01 9.26 -4.06
C ASP A 38 -14.30 9.84 -4.68
N PRO A 39 -14.97 9.13 -5.59
CA PRO A 39 -16.18 9.63 -6.24
C PRO A 39 -17.34 9.89 -5.27
N ASN A 40 -17.32 9.25 -4.08
CA ASN A 40 -18.30 9.48 -3.02
C ASN A 40 -17.88 10.61 -2.06
N ASN A 41 -16.60 10.96 -2.02
CA ASN A 41 -16.09 12.04 -1.18
C ASN A 41 -14.84 12.70 -1.80
N CYS A 42 -15.06 13.75 -2.56
CA CYS A 42 -14.01 14.45 -3.31
C CYS A 42 -12.97 15.18 -2.43
N ALA A 43 -13.15 15.21 -1.10
CA ALA A 43 -12.18 15.75 -0.15
C ALA A 43 -11.11 14.72 0.28
N VAL A 44 -11.22 13.46 -0.17
CA VAL A 44 -10.25 12.40 0.11
C VAL A 44 -9.96 11.58 -1.16
N CYS A 45 -8.74 11.06 -1.25
CA CYS A 45 -8.30 10.17 -2.31
C CYS A 45 -8.49 8.70 -1.92
N ARG A 46 -8.82 7.87 -2.90
CA ARG A 46 -8.62 6.43 -2.84
C ARG A 46 -7.14 6.14 -3.10
N CYS A 47 -6.49 5.56 -2.10
CA CYS A 47 -5.05 5.34 -2.08
C CYS A 47 -4.66 3.90 -2.42
N PRO A 48 -3.51 3.70 -3.09
CA PRO A 48 -2.90 2.38 -3.19
C PRO A 48 -2.67 1.77 -1.80
N GLU A 49 -2.73 0.44 -1.73
CA GLU A 49 -2.54 -0.28 -0.47
C GLU A 49 -1.20 0.06 0.19
N GLY A 50 -1.26 0.40 1.49
CA GLY A 50 -0.13 0.85 2.28
C GLY A 50 0.04 2.36 2.36
N LEU A 51 -0.74 3.14 1.60
CA LEU A 51 -0.78 4.60 1.70
C LEU A 51 -2.13 5.12 2.20
N GLY A 52 -2.10 6.32 2.78
CA GLY A 52 -3.27 6.99 3.32
C GLY A 52 -3.08 8.50 3.47
N GLY A 53 -3.98 9.11 4.24
CA GLY A 53 -4.16 10.56 4.27
C GLY A 53 -5.12 11.04 3.17
N ALA A 54 -5.48 12.31 3.21
CA ALA A 54 -6.40 12.91 2.25
C ALA A 54 -5.88 12.78 0.80
N ASP A 55 -4.57 12.85 0.62
CA ASP A 55 -3.88 12.90 -0.68
C ASP A 55 -3.01 11.68 -0.95
N CYS A 56 -3.04 10.62 -0.13
CA CYS A 56 -2.16 9.45 -0.24
C CYS A 56 -0.66 9.73 -0.01
N SER A 57 -0.28 10.85 0.60
CA SER A 57 1.14 11.17 0.87
C SER A 57 1.72 10.45 2.09
N ARG A 58 0.86 9.93 2.97
CA ARG A 58 1.25 9.36 4.26
C ARG A 58 1.21 7.84 4.20
N LEU A 59 2.00 7.19 5.05
CA LEU A 59 1.84 5.77 5.32
C LEU A 59 0.42 5.51 5.85
N GLN A 60 -0.21 4.43 5.39
CA GLN A 60 -1.51 4.01 5.90
C GLN A 60 -1.40 3.67 7.39
N PRO A 61 -2.27 4.23 8.26
CA PRO A 61 -2.26 3.88 9.68
C PRO A 61 -2.51 2.38 9.90
N SER A 62 -1.67 1.78 10.73
CA SER A 62 -1.78 0.39 11.17
C SER A 62 -1.26 0.25 12.60
N THR A 63 -1.66 -0.83 13.29
CA THR A 63 -1.21 -1.15 14.66
C THR A 63 0.27 -1.57 14.74
N CYS A 64 0.89 -1.82 13.59
CA CYS A 64 2.26 -2.25 13.40
C CYS A 64 2.82 -1.63 12.12
N GLY A 65 4.14 -1.56 12.03
CA GLY A 65 4.80 -0.91 10.91
C GLY A 65 5.20 0.53 11.21
N GLY A 66 5.68 1.24 10.19
CA GLY A 66 6.18 2.59 10.34
C GLY A 66 7.08 3.06 9.21
N GLU A 67 7.54 4.30 9.35
CA GLU A 67 8.48 4.92 8.42
C GLU A 67 9.90 4.77 8.95
N LEU A 68 10.81 4.27 8.10
CA LEU A 68 12.20 4.04 8.45
C LEU A 68 13.12 4.60 7.37
N HIS A 69 14.26 5.10 7.82
CA HIS A 69 15.41 5.35 6.96
C HIS A 69 16.34 4.16 7.08
N ALA A 70 16.65 3.51 5.95
CA ALA A 70 17.60 2.41 5.96
C ALA A 70 19.02 2.95 6.14
N THR A 71 19.81 2.23 6.92
CA THR A 71 21.23 2.52 7.18
C THR A 71 22.12 1.42 6.62
N ASP A 72 23.44 1.58 6.73
CA ASP A 72 24.39 0.53 6.39
C ASP A 72 24.37 -0.65 7.38
N GLN A 73 23.65 -0.52 8.49
CA GLN A 73 23.45 -1.57 9.49
C GLN A 73 22.11 -2.29 9.27
N TRP A 74 22.08 -3.59 9.54
CA TRP A 74 20.86 -4.38 9.46
C TRP A 74 19.83 -3.91 10.50
N GLN A 75 18.62 -3.61 10.02
CA GLN A 75 17.47 -3.26 10.85
C GLN A 75 16.41 -4.35 10.71
N THR A 76 15.93 -4.89 11.83
CA THR A 76 14.94 -5.97 11.85
C THR A 76 13.53 -5.40 11.91
N LEU A 77 12.65 -5.87 11.03
CA LEU A 77 11.23 -5.54 11.01
C LEU A 77 10.43 -6.75 11.45
N ASN A 78 9.56 -6.57 12.44
CA ASN A 78 8.74 -7.66 12.99
C ASN A 78 7.26 -7.28 12.93
N SER A 79 6.43 -8.19 12.44
CA SER A 79 4.97 -8.11 12.59
C SER A 79 4.54 -8.73 13.92
N PRO A 80 3.53 -8.18 14.61
CA PRO A 80 2.94 -8.84 15.76
C PRO A 80 2.21 -10.12 15.31
N PRO A 81 2.13 -11.15 16.17
CA PRO A 81 1.32 -12.33 15.89
C PRO A 81 -0.17 -11.97 15.94
N GLY A 82 -0.99 -12.64 15.12
CA GLY A 82 -2.43 -12.46 15.15
C GLY A 82 -3.10 -12.76 13.81
N LYS A 83 -4.43 -12.89 13.84
CA LYS A 83 -5.27 -12.95 12.64
C LYS A 83 -5.65 -11.53 12.23
N ASP A 84 -5.83 -11.32 10.93
CA ASP A 84 -6.26 -10.03 10.35
C ASP A 84 -5.34 -8.83 10.66
N VAL A 85 -4.08 -9.11 10.95
CA VAL A 85 -3.04 -8.09 11.14
C VAL A 85 -2.56 -7.59 9.78
N ARG A 86 -2.64 -6.28 9.56
CA ARG A 86 -2.07 -5.60 8.39
C ARG A 86 -1.08 -4.56 8.84
N CYS A 87 0.18 -4.75 8.47
CA CYS A 87 1.28 -3.85 8.79
C CYS A 87 1.80 -3.21 7.51
N TYR A 88 2.19 -1.94 7.59
CA TYR A 88 2.80 -1.23 6.47
C TYR A 88 4.12 -0.61 6.91
N TRP A 89 5.17 -0.84 6.13
CA TRP A 89 6.47 -0.20 6.33
C TRP A 89 6.82 0.63 5.10
N ARG A 90 7.23 1.88 5.31
CA ARG A 90 7.81 2.72 4.26
C ARG A 90 9.28 2.93 4.58
N ILE A 91 10.12 2.30 3.77
CA ILE A 91 11.58 2.33 3.93
C ILE A 91 12.13 3.30 2.88
N SER A 92 12.92 4.27 3.34
CA SER A 92 13.51 5.30 2.49
C SER A 92 15.03 5.31 2.63
N VAL A 93 15.71 5.73 1.56
CA VAL A 93 17.16 5.91 1.49
C VAL A 93 17.47 7.19 0.71
N PRO A 94 18.66 7.77 0.88
CA PRO A 94 19.10 8.87 0.02
C PRO A 94 19.07 8.49 -1.46
N ASP A 95 18.91 9.50 -2.32
CA ASP A 95 18.91 9.30 -3.77
C ASP A 95 20.22 8.65 -4.25
N GLY A 96 20.10 7.67 -5.14
CA GLY A 96 21.22 6.89 -5.65
C GLY A 96 21.62 5.69 -4.79
N SER A 97 21.12 5.58 -3.56
CA SER A 97 21.31 4.40 -2.70
C SER A 97 20.36 3.25 -3.07
N ARG A 98 20.68 2.04 -2.60
CA ARG A 98 19.85 0.84 -2.81
C ARG A 98 19.59 0.13 -1.48
N VAL A 99 18.34 -0.24 -1.24
CA VAL A 99 17.96 -1.05 -0.08
C VAL A 99 18.22 -2.52 -0.37
N ARG A 100 18.90 -3.21 0.55
CA ARG A 100 18.99 -4.67 0.55
C ARG A 100 17.98 -5.22 1.57
N PHE A 101 17.10 -6.10 1.11
CA PHE A 101 16.12 -6.76 1.95
C PHE A 101 16.43 -8.26 2.04
N ARG A 102 16.27 -8.83 3.25
CA ARG A 102 16.39 -10.28 3.48
C ARG A 102 15.25 -10.71 4.39
N LEU A 103 14.41 -11.61 3.89
CA LEU A 103 13.43 -12.29 4.72
C LEU A 103 14.15 -13.38 5.52
N SER A 104 14.23 -13.22 6.84
CA SER A 104 14.97 -14.14 7.73
C SER A 104 14.14 -15.34 8.16
N ASP A 105 12.91 -15.09 8.59
CA ASP A 105 11.99 -16.10 9.09
C ASP A 105 10.55 -15.67 8.79
N GLY A 106 9.63 -16.62 8.70
CA GLY A 106 8.24 -16.36 8.39
C GLY A 106 7.38 -17.61 8.50
N GLU A 107 6.47 -17.61 9.48
CA GLU A 107 5.49 -18.67 9.65
C GLU A 107 4.13 -18.18 9.16
N PHE A 108 3.63 -18.81 8.09
CA PHE A 108 2.34 -18.47 7.49
C PHE A 108 1.38 -19.65 7.62
N PRO A 109 0.14 -19.44 8.07
CA PRO A 109 -0.84 -20.52 8.16
C PRO A 109 -1.14 -21.08 6.76
N CYS A 110 -1.04 -22.41 6.64
CA CYS A 110 -1.47 -23.11 5.42
C CYS A 110 -2.98 -22.92 5.24
N SER A 111 -3.37 -22.18 4.21
CA SER A 111 -4.77 -21.89 3.88
C SER A 111 -5.01 -22.00 2.38
N TYR A 112 -6.27 -22.17 1.97
CA TYR A 112 -6.64 -22.14 0.55
C TYR A 112 -6.47 -20.72 0.00
N GLY A 113 -5.35 -20.50 -0.70
CA GLY A 113 -4.92 -19.19 -1.20
C GLY A 113 -3.93 -18.50 -0.25
N CYS A 114 -3.09 -17.61 -0.78
CA CYS A 114 -2.16 -16.81 0.03
C CYS A 114 -2.93 -15.71 0.77
N GLN A 115 -3.58 -16.05 1.87
CA GLN A 115 -4.31 -15.10 2.73
C GLN A 115 -3.38 -14.33 3.67
N SER A 116 -2.27 -14.96 4.06
CA SER A 116 -1.17 -14.34 4.78
C SER A 116 0.04 -14.29 3.87
N TYR A 117 0.66 -13.12 3.72
CA TYR A 117 1.79 -12.93 2.85
C TYR A 117 2.59 -11.69 3.28
N VAL A 118 3.86 -11.66 2.86
CA VAL A 118 4.68 -10.43 2.87
C VAL A 118 4.79 -9.93 1.44
N GLU A 119 4.42 -8.67 1.21
CA GLU A 119 4.50 -8.03 -0.11
C GLU A 119 5.58 -6.94 -0.13
N ILE A 120 6.52 -7.05 -1.07
CA ILE A 120 7.59 -6.07 -1.29
C ILE A 120 7.29 -5.27 -2.56
N LYS A 121 7.02 -3.98 -2.38
CA LYS A 121 6.84 -3.01 -3.48
C LYS A 121 8.08 -2.14 -3.60
N HIS A 122 8.82 -2.28 -4.69
CA HIS A 122 10.07 -1.56 -4.94
C HIS A 122 10.09 -0.78 -6.27
N LYS A 123 9.02 -0.91 -7.08
CA LYS A 123 8.88 -0.18 -8.35
C LYS A 123 8.38 1.24 -8.08
N LEU A 124 8.68 2.15 -9.00
CA LEU A 124 8.16 3.53 -8.97
C LEU A 124 6.63 3.56 -8.96
N ASP A 125 5.99 2.68 -9.74
CA ASP A 125 4.55 2.52 -9.71
C ASP A 125 4.12 1.55 -8.61
N ILE A 126 3.76 2.12 -7.46
CA ILE A 126 3.32 1.37 -6.27
C ILE A 126 1.87 0.86 -6.34
N ARG A 127 1.12 1.23 -7.39
CA ARG A 127 -0.25 0.76 -7.62
C ARG A 127 -0.26 -0.72 -7.98
N LEU A 128 0.83 -1.19 -8.59
CA LEU A 128 1.03 -2.57 -8.97
C LEU A 128 1.27 -3.43 -7.73
N THR A 129 0.84 -4.70 -7.82
CA THR A 129 1.21 -5.70 -6.83
C THR A 129 2.72 -5.96 -6.87
N GLY A 130 3.30 -6.02 -5.69
CA GLY A 130 4.69 -6.33 -5.45
C GLY A 130 4.97 -7.82 -5.47
N PHE A 131 6.22 -8.15 -5.15
CA PHE A 131 6.62 -9.53 -4.94
C PHE A 131 6.00 -10.06 -3.64
N ARG A 132 5.31 -11.20 -3.69
CA ARG A 132 4.68 -11.83 -2.53
C ARG A 132 5.40 -13.13 -2.16
N ARG A 133 5.59 -13.33 -0.87
CA ARG A 133 6.06 -14.58 -0.25
C ARG A 133 5.10 -15.01 0.84
#